data_AF-A0A073KFF7-F1
#
_entry.id   AF-A0A073KFF7-F1
#
_cell.length_a   1.000
_cell.length_b   1.000
_cell.length_c   1.000
_cell.angle_alpha   90.00
_cell.angle_beta   90.00
_cell.angle_gamma   90.00
#
_symmetry.space_group_name_H-M   'P 1'
#
loop_
_entity.id
_entity.type
_entity.pdbx_description
1 polymer ?
#
loop_
_entity_poly.entity_id
_entity_poly.type
_entity_poly.pdbx_seq_one_letter_code
_entity_poly.pdbx_strand_id
1 'polypeptide(L)'
;MNIIWGLAGIIVILLIGYLLSNNRKAISPRTVFGGLAIQLLFGFIVLEWEIGRIILEKVTQFVQKIMDFANAGILFLFGSLGDPTKMAGFVFAFRVLPILIFLSSVIAILYYLGIMQWIVRIIGGALARLLGTSQSESLSATANIFLGQTEAPLVIRPYMPRLTKSELFAVMVGGLASVSGSTLFGYAALGVPLKFLLAASVMAAPAGLIMAKLLFPETEKPEVHKAHEEDTKDDDKKPANVIDAAARGAADGLSLALNVGAMLIAFIAIIALLNGIVGGIGGLFGYPDLSLQLILGYIFSPLAFVIGVPWTEAITAGSFIGEKLILNEFVAFTDFAPHMGKLSEKTTAMITFALCGFANLSSVAILLGGLGGMAPTRRSDIAKFGLKSIIAGTLANLLSAAIAGMFV
;
A
#
# COMPACT_ATOMS: atom_id res chain seq x y z
N MET A 1 -2.70 -20.22 -20.10
CA MET A 1 -3.48 -20.65 -18.90
C MET A 1 -3.49 -19.57 -17.81
N ASN A 2 -2.37 -18.90 -17.52
CA ASN A 2 -2.27 -17.81 -16.54
C ASN A 2 -3.28 -16.67 -16.76
N ILE A 3 -3.46 -16.20 -18.01
CA ILE A 3 -4.43 -15.14 -18.34
C ILE A 3 -5.86 -15.53 -17.93
N ILE A 4 -6.30 -16.75 -18.28
CA ILE A 4 -7.65 -17.24 -17.95
C ILE A 4 -7.83 -17.32 -16.43
N TRP A 5 -6.79 -17.77 -15.72
CA TRP A 5 -6.82 -17.88 -14.27
C TRP A 5 -6.89 -16.50 -13.60
N GLY A 6 -6.05 -15.55 -14.00
CA GLY A 6 -6.11 -14.19 -13.49
C GLY A 6 -7.44 -13.50 -13.79
N LEU A 7 -8.03 -13.71 -14.98
CA LEU A 7 -9.37 -13.23 -15.31
C LEU A 7 -10.44 -13.82 -14.38
N ALA A 8 -10.38 -15.12 -14.06
CA ALA A 8 -11.26 -15.74 -13.08
C ALA A 8 -11.06 -15.11 -11.68
N GLY A 9 -9.81 -14.87 -11.29
CA GLY A 9 -9.47 -14.15 -10.06
C GLY A 9 -10.08 -12.76 -9.99
N ILE A 10 -9.93 -11.96 -11.05
CA ILE A 10 -10.54 -10.62 -11.18
C ILE A 10 -12.05 -10.71 -11.01
N ILE A 11 -12.71 -11.66 -11.68
CA ILE A 11 -14.16 -11.85 -11.57
C ILE A 11 -14.57 -12.17 -10.13
N VAL A 12 -13.85 -13.07 -9.45
CA VAL A 12 -14.16 -13.42 -8.06
C VAL A 12 -13.95 -12.23 -7.12
N ILE A 13 -12.85 -11.48 -7.26
CA ILE A 13 -12.60 -10.29 -6.45
C ILE A 13 -13.68 -9.22 -6.64
N LEU A 14 -14.06 -8.95 -7.90
CA LEU A 14 -15.16 -8.03 -8.21
C LEU A 14 -16.50 -8.56 -7.72
N LEU A 15 -16.74 -9.88 -7.77
CA LEU A 15 -17.95 -10.50 -7.24
C LEU A 15 -18.04 -10.35 -5.72
N ILE A 16 -16.95 -10.57 -4.99
CA ILE A 16 -16.89 -10.35 -3.54
C ILE A 16 -17.21 -8.88 -3.25
N GLY A 17 -16.59 -7.94 -3.97
CA GLY A 17 -16.86 -6.52 -3.78
C GLY A 17 -18.31 -6.12 -4.11
N TYR A 18 -18.89 -6.72 -5.15
CA TYR A 18 -20.29 -6.51 -5.54
C TYR A 18 -21.26 -7.06 -4.48
N LEU A 19 -20.99 -8.26 -3.95
CA LEU A 19 -21.81 -8.88 -2.91
C LEU A 19 -21.82 -8.05 -1.63
N LEU A 20 -20.68 -7.45 -1.28
CA LEU A 20 -20.49 -6.57 -0.12
C LEU A 20 -20.88 -5.11 -0.37
N SER A 21 -21.37 -4.76 -1.57
CA SER A 21 -21.75 -3.39 -1.91
C SER A 21 -22.96 -2.89 -1.12
N ASN A 22 -22.92 -1.63 -0.68
CA ASN A 22 -24.05 -1.00 0.01
C ASN A 22 -25.23 -0.69 -0.92
N ASN A 23 -24.97 -0.48 -2.21
CA ASN A 23 -26.02 -0.16 -3.18
C ASN A 23 -25.63 -0.61 -4.58
N ARG A 24 -25.93 -1.88 -4.89
CA ARG A 24 -25.58 -2.52 -6.17
C ARG A 24 -26.12 -1.78 -7.41
N LYS A 25 -27.22 -1.02 -7.27
CA LYS A 25 -27.84 -0.27 -8.37
C LYS A 25 -27.13 1.05 -8.67
N ALA A 26 -26.36 1.58 -7.73
CA ALA A 26 -25.63 2.85 -7.87
C ALA A 26 -24.17 2.65 -8.33
N ILE A 27 -23.73 1.41 -8.56
CA ILE A 27 -22.38 1.13 -9.05
C ILE A 27 -22.21 1.75 -10.43
N SER A 28 -21.23 2.65 -10.57
CA SER A 28 -20.84 3.25 -11.85
C SER A 28 -20.03 2.26 -12.68
N PRO A 29 -20.56 1.76 -13.82
CA PRO A 29 -19.82 0.85 -14.69
C PRO A 29 -18.57 1.52 -15.27
N ARG A 30 -18.65 2.83 -15.55
CA ARG A 30 -17.53 3.64 -16.05
C ARG A 30 -16.35 3.60 -15.08
N THR A 31 -16.61 3.72 -13.78
CA THR A 31 -15.54 3.74 -12.77
C THR A 31 -14.92 2.36 -12.60
N VAL A 32 -15.74 1.32 -12.50
CA VAL A 32 -15.27 -0.06 -12.29
C VAL A 32 -14.53 -0.59 -13.53
N PHE A 33 -15.16 -0.58 -14.70
CA PHE A 33 -14.54 -1.10 -15.92
C PHE A 33 -13.47 -0.17 -16.49
N GLY A 34 -13.63 1.16 -16.35
CA GLY A 34 -12.58 2.10 -16.72
C GLY A 34 -11.34 1.94 -15.85
N GLY A 35 -11.51 1.76 -14.54
CA GLY A 35 -10.40 1.49 -13.63
C GLY A 35 -9.71 0.17 -13.96
N LEU A 36 -10.50 -0.89 -14.19
CA LEU A 36 -9.96 -2.20 -14.57
C LEU A 36 -9.19 -2.14 -15.89
N ALA A 37 -9.68 -1.39 -16.88
CA ALA A 37 -8.99 -1.18 -18.14
C ALA A 37 -7.65 -0.45 -17.94
N ILE A 38 -7.61 0.59 -17.10
CA ILE A 38 -6.37 1.30 -16.76
C ILE A 38 -5.37 0.34 -16.08
N GLN A 39 -5.82 -0.48 -15.14
CA GLN A 39 -4.96 -1.44 -14.46
C GLN A 39 -4.42 -2.53 -15.38
N LEU A 40 -5.29 -3.16 -16.17
CA LEU A 40 -4.89 -4.19 -17.13
C LEU A 40 -3.91 -3.64 -18.16
N LEU A 41 -4.18 -2.44 -18.69
CA LEU A 41 -3.30 -1.78 -19.64
C LEU A 41 -1.95 -1.43 -19.01
N PHE A 42 -1.94 -0.84 -17.81
CA PHE A 42 -0.69 -0.52 -17.13
C PHE A 42 0.10 -1.77 -16.77
N GLY A 43 -0.55 -2.79 -16.19
CA GLY A 43 0.05 -4.08 -15.86
C GLY A 43 0.67 -4.74 -17.09
N PHE A 44 -0.05 -4.79 -18.21
CA PHE A 44 0.48 -5.29 -19.48
C PHE A 44 1.70 -4.49 -19.95
N ILE A 45 1.65 -3.16 -19.93
CA ILE A 45 2.75 -2.29 -20.34
C ILE A 45 4.01 -2.59 -19.51
N VAL A 46 3.90 -2.64 -18.18
CA VAL A 46 5.08 -2.68 -17.32
C VAL A 46 5.58 -4.09 -16.99
N LEU A 47 4.76 -5.13 -17.16
CA LEU A 47 5.11 -6.52 -16.84
C LEU A 47 5.32 -7.41 -18.08
N GLU A 48 4.56 -7.20 -19.16
CA GLU A 48 4.63 -8.06 -20.36
C GLU A 48 5.35 -7.37 -21.53
N TRP A 49 4.99 -6.13 -21.84
CA TRP A 49 5.51 -5.44 -23.02
C TRP A 49 6.99 -5.05 -22.86
N GLU A 50 7.83 -5.44 -23.82
CA GLU A 50 9.29 -5.28 -23.75
C GLU A 50 9.72 -3.83 -23.49
N ILE A 51 9.16 -2.88 -24.24
CA ILE A 51 9.51 -1.45 -24.09
C ILE A 51 9.10 -0.95 -22.70
N GLY A 52 7.90 -1.31 -22.23
CA GLY A 52 7.44 -0.86 -20.92
C GLY A 52 8.20 -1.51 -19.76
N ARG A 53 8.63 -2.78 -19.90
CA ARG A 53 9.59 -3.42 -18.98
C ARG A 53 10.93 -2.69 -18.92
N ILE A 54 11.49 -2.29 -20.06
CA ILE A 54 12.73 -1.50 -20.11
C ILE A 54 12.55 -0.14 -19.43
N ILE A 55 11.41 0.52 -19.63
CA ILE A 55 11.12 1.79 -18.96
C ILE A 55 10.99 1.59 -17.45
N LEU A 56 10.23 0.59 -16.99
CA LEU A 56 10.09 0.26 -15.57
C LEU A 56 11.45 -0.06 -14.95
N GLU A 57 12.30 -0.80 -15.64
CA GLU A 57 13.64 -1.14 -15.19
C GLU A 57 14.52 0.12 -15.04
N LYS A 58 14.47 1.05 -16.01
CA LYS A 58 15.18 2.35 -15.90
C LYS A 58 14.69 3.17 -14.71
N VAL A 59 13.38 3.22 -14.48
CA VAL A 59 12.80 3.89 -13.31
C VAL A 59 13.26 3.20 -12.03
N THR A 60 13.23 1.87 -11.99
CA THR A 60 13.68 1.05 -10.86
C THR A 60 15.14 1.33 -10.53
N GLN A 61 16.03 1.36 -11.54
CA GLN A 61 17.44 1.67 -11.35
C GLN A 61 17.68 3.11 -10.89
N PHE A 62 16.90 4.07 -11.40
CA PHE A 62 16.97 5.46 -10.92
C PHE A 62 16.57 5.56 -9.44
N VAL A 63 15.47 4.90 -9.07
CA VAL A 63 14.97 4.84 -7.70
C VAL A 63 15.95 4.12 -6.77
N GLN A 64 16.57 3.03 -7.23
CA GLN A 64 17.63 2.33 -6.49
C GLN A 64 18.84 3.22 -6.23
N LYS A 65 19.30 3.99 -7.24
CA LYS A 65 20.41 4.95 -7.06
C LYS A 65 20.10 6.00 -5.99
N ILE A 66 18.86 6.46 -5.88
CA ILE A 66 18.45 7.37 -4.80
C ILE A 66 18.61 6.68 -3.44
N MET A 67 18.14 5.43 -3.30
CA MET A 67 18.32 4.66 -2.07
C MET A 67 19.80 4.48 -1.73
N ASP A 68 20.65 4.25 -2.74
CA ASP A 68 22.07 3.99 -2.54
C ASP A 68 22.79 5.18 -1.91
N PHE A 69 22.34 6.42 -2.17
CA PHE A 69 22.88 7.62 -1.50
C PHE A 69 22.62 7.64 0.01
N ALA A 70 21.57 6.96 0.50
CA ALA A 70 21.31 6.83 1.93
C ALA A 70 22.46 6.11 2.66
N ASN A 71 23.20 5.24 1.95
CA ASN A 71 24.34 4.53 2.53
C ASN A 71 25.43 5.48 3.03
N ALA A 72 25.63 6.64 2.41
CA ALA A 72 26.62 7.62 2.88
C ALA A 72 26.28 8.12 4.29
N GLY A 73 25.00 8.43 4.55
CA GLY A 73 24.52 8.84 5.87
C GLY A 73 24.54 7.70 6.88
N ILE A 74 24.17 6.49 6.46
CA ILE A 74 24.19 5.29 7.30
C ILE A 74 25.61 4.95 7.77
N LEU A 75 26.58 4.93 6.84
CA LEU A 75 27.98 4.62 7.14
C LEU A 75 28.62 5.70 7.99
N PHE A 76 28.27 6.97 7.77
CA PHE A 76 28.73 8.06 8.63
C PHE A 76 28.23 7.91 10.07
N LEU A 77 26.95 7.60 10.27
CA LEU A 77 26.34 7.55 11.60
C LEU A 77 26.63 6.26 12.36
N PHE A 78 26.64 5.12 11.67
CA PHE A 78 26.73 3.79 12.29
C PHE A 78 28.03 3.03 11.98
N GLY A 79 28.92 3.59 11.13
CA GLY A 79 30.18 2.94 10.77
C GLY A 79 29.99 1.53 10.24
N SER A 80 30.75 0.57 10.77
CA SER A 80 30.70 -0.84 10.39
C SER A 80 29.40 -1.55 10.79
N LEU A 81 28.63 -1.04 11.74
CA LEU A 81 27.30 -1.59 12.08
C LEU A 81 26.28 -1.33 10.99
N GLY A 82 26.48 -0.24 10.24
CA GLY A 82 25.81 0.03 9.00
C GLY A 82 26.48 -0.65 7.81
N ASP A 83 27.40 -1.60 7.98
CA ASP A 83 28.13 -2.43 7.00
C ASP A 83 27.57 -3.87 6.77
N PRO A 84 26.77 -4.29 5.76
CA PRO A 84 26.26 -5.67 5.74
C PRO A 84 27.36 -6.69 5.38
N THR A 85 28.49 -6.23 4.86
CA THR A 85 29.66 -7.05 4.49
C THR A 85 30.64 -7.20 5.64
N LYS A 86 30.41 -6.53 6.77
CA LYS A 86 31.27 -6.57 7.96
C LYS A 86 30.77 -7.61 8.96
N MET A 87 31.54 -7.81 10.04
CA MET A 87 31.33 -8.88 11.02
C MET A 87 29.92 -8.92 11.64
N ALA A 88 29.21 -7.78 11.71
CA ALA A 88 27.86 -7.72 12.26
C ALA A 88 26.78 -8.32 11.33
N GLY A 89 27.10 -8.56 10.06
CA GLY A 89 26.15 -9.01 9.06
C GLY A 89 25.03 -7.99 8.79
N PHE A 90 23.91 -8.47 8.25
CA PHE A 90 22.75 -7.63 7.95
C PHE A 90 21.98 -7.29 9.24
N VAL A 91 22.09 -6.04 9.71
CA VAL A 91 21.30 -5.53 10.84
C VAL A 91 20.17 -4.64 10.35
N PHE A 92 18.93 -5.15 10.42
CA PHE A 92 17.73 -4.45 9.93
C PHE A 92 17.63 -3.01 10.46
N ALA A 93 17.84 -2.81 11.76
CA ALA A 93 17.70 -1.50 12.41
C ALA A 93 18.68 -0.44 11.88
N PHE A 94 19.87 -0.84 11.45
CA PHE A 94 20.89 0.08 10.92
C PHE A 94 20.91 0.16 9.39
N ARG A 95 20.21 -0.76 8.70
CA ARG A 95 20.16 -0.79 7.23
C ARG A 95 18.83 -0.33 6.64
N VAL A 96 17.71 -0.71 7.23
CA VAL A 96 16.38 -0.47 6.66
C VAL A 96 15.75 0.78 7.26
N LEU A 97 15.76 0.92 8.59
CA LEU A 97 15.10 2.05 9.25
C LEU A 97 15.68 3.43 8.86
N PRO A 98 17.01 3.63 8.71
CA PRO A 98 17.55 4.94 8.32
C PRO A 98 17.21 5.35 6.89
N ILE A 99 16.95 4.38 6.00
CA ILE A 99 16.51 4.64 4.62
C ILE A 99 15.17 5.40 4.65
N LEU A 100 14.27 5.08 5.58
CA LEU A 100 13.00 5.79 5.77
C LEU A 100 13.22 7.28 6.09
N ILE A 101 14.20 7.60 6.95
CA ILE A 101 14.54 8.96 7.36
C ILE A 101 14.98 9.79 6.16
N PHE A 102 15.92 9.25 5.38
CA PHE A 102 16.45 9.91 4.19
C PHE A 102 15.36 10.17 3.15
N LEU A 103 14.53 9.18 2.86
CA LEU A 103 13.52 9.29 1.81
C LEU A 103 12.35 10.18 2.19
N SER A 104 11.94 10.19 3.46
CA SER A 104 10.97 11.18 3.93
C SER A 104 11.49 12.61 3.77
N SER A 105 12.80 12.84 4.00
CA SER A 105 13.45 14.13 3.72
C SER A 105 13.43 14.49 2.23
N VAL A 106 13.76 13.55 1.34
CA VAL A 106 13.73 13.76 -0.12
C VAL A 106 12.30 14.06 -0.60
N ILE A 107 11.31 13.29 -0.16
CA ILE A 107 9.91 13.51 -0.52
C ILE A 107 9.44 14.89 -0.05
N ALA A 108 9.79 15.29 1.18
CA ALA A 108 9.45 16.62 1.70
C ALA A 108 10.07 17.75 0.86
N ILE A 109 11.30 17.59 0.38
CA ILE A 109 11.94 18.52 -0.57
C ILE A 109 11.14 18.59 -1.87
N LEU A 110 10.76 17.45 -2.46
CA LEU A 110 10.00 17.42 -3.72
C LEU A 110 8.61 18.06 -3.58
N TYR A 111 7.98 17.96 -2.42
CA TYR A 111 6.75 18.68 -2.09
C TYR A 111 7.00 20.18 -1.92
N TYR A 112 8.06 20.59 -1.22
CA TYR A 112 8.40 22.01 -1.08
C TYR A 112 8.65 22.67 -2.44
N LEU A 113 9.31 21.97 -3.37
CA LEU A 113 9.60 22.44 -4.72
C LEU A 113 8.40 22.43 -5.68
N GLY A 114 7.25 21.89 -5.28
CA GLY A 114 6.05 21.84 -6.14
C GLY A 114 6.01 20.67 -7.14
N ILE A 115 7.05 19.83 -7.18
CA ILE A 115 7.17 18.74 -8.17
C ILE A 115 6.09 17.68 -7.92
N MET A 116 5.90 17.29 -6.67
CA MET A 116 4.90 16.27 -6.31
C MET A 116 3.48 16.75 -6.59
N GLN A 117 3.18 18.02 -6.31
CA GLN A 117 1.88 18.62 -6.58
C GLN A 117 1.59 18.62 -8.08
N TRP A 118 2.59 18.92 -8.92
CA TRP A 118 2.45 18.87 -10.37
C TRP A 118 2.13 17.46 -10.87
N ILE A 119 2.88 16.44 -10.41
CA ILE A 119 2.65 15.03 -10.77
C ILE A 119 1.26 14.58 -10.33
N VAL A 120 0.88 14.84 -9.07
CA VAL A 120 -0.40 14.43 -8.50
C VAL A 120 -1.57 15.09 -9.21
N ARG A 121 -1.46 16.38 -9.58
CA ARG A 121 -2.51 17.10 -10.32
C ARG A 121 -2.74 16.50 -11.71
N ILE A 122 -1.68 16.15 -12.43
CA ILE A 122 -1.78 15.56 -13.77
C ILE A 122 -2.43 14.19 -13.72
N ILE A 123 -1.88 13.28 -12.91
CA ILE A 123 -2.36 11.90 -12.84
C ILE A 123 -3.77 11.87 -12.21
N GLY A 124 -4.01 12.62 -11.15
CA GLY A 124 -5.32 12.70 -10.49
C GLY A 124 -6.40 13.32 -11.36
N GLY A 125 -6.07 14.37 -12.13
CA GLY A 125 -6.98 14.95 -13.11
C GLY A 125 -7.32 13.99 -14.25
N ALA A 126 -6.33 13.24 -14.73
CA ALA A 126 -6.54 12.20 -15.75
C ALA A 126 -7.44 11.07 -15.22
N LEU A 127 -7.18 10.57 -14.01
CA LEU A 127 -8.02 9.54 -13.36
C LEU A 127 -9.45 10.05 -13.14
N ALA A 128 -9.63 11.26 -12.60
CA ALA A 128 -10.96 11.85 -12.42
C ALA A 128 -11.74 11.91 -13.74
N ARG A 129 -11.09 12.35 -14.81
CA ARG A 129 -11.71 12.47 -16.13
C ARG A 129 -12.03 11.11 -16.74
N LEU A 130 -11.16 10.12 -16.62
CA LEU A 130 -11.38 8.79 -17.19
C LEU A 130 -12.48 8.03 -16.43
N LEU A 131 -12.40 8.03 -15.10
CA LEU A 131 -13.25 7.24 -14.22
C LEU A 131 -14.58 7.90 -13.86
N GLY A 132 -14.70 9.22 -14.06
CA GLY A 132 -15.87 10.00 -13.63
C GLY A 132 -15.96 10.16 -12.11
N THR A 133 -14.86 9.97 -11.40
CA THR A 133 -14.70 10.22 -9.96
C THR A 133 -14.50 11.70 -9.70
N SER A 134 -14.72 12.14 -8.46
CA SER A 134 -14.49 13.54 -8.10
C SER A 134 -13.00 13.90 -8.15
N GLN A 135 -12.69 15.19 -8.30
CA GLN A 135 -11.29 15.63 -8.28
C GLN A 135 -10.63 15.34 -6.91
N SER A 136 -11.35 15.55 -5.81
CA SER A 136 -10.82 15.35 -4.46
C SER A 136 -10.35 13.91 -4.23
N GLU A 137 -11.22 12.93 -4.49
CA GLU A 137 -10.86 11.52 -4.28
C GLU A 137 -9.81 11.02 -5.27
N SER A 138 -9.80 11.54 -6.51
CA SER A 138 -8.82 11.15 -7.52
C SER A 138 -7.43 11.72 -7.23
N LEU A 139 -7.36 12.96 -6.72
CA LEU A 139 -6.12 13.57 -6.25
C LEU A 139 -5.58 12.84 -5.03
N SER A 140 -6.45 12.47 -4.07
CA SER A 140 -6.04 11.67 -2.91
C SER A 140 -5.56 10.27 -3.29
N ALA A 141 -6.28 9.56 -4.17
CA ALA A 141 -5.87 8.25 -4.68
C ALA A 141 -4.52 8.31 -5.41
N THR A 142 -4.26 9.39 -6.15
CA THR A 142 -2.99 9.61 -6.84
C THR A 142 -1.87 9.97 -5.88
N ALA A 143 -2.14 10.83 -4.89
CA ALA A 143 -1.16 11.18 -3.86
C ALA A 143 -0.70 9.93 -3.09
N ASN A 144 -1.61 8.99 -2.84
CA ASN A 144 -1.35 7.70 -2.20
C ASN A 144 -0.38 6.78 -2.96
N ILE A 145 -0.04 7.07 -4.23
CA ILE A 145 1.04 6.36 -4.94
C ILE A 145 2.40 6.65 -4.28
N PHE A 146 2.55 7.84 -3.69
CA PHE A 146 3.81 8.35 -3.15
C PHE A 146 3.78 8.64 -1.66
N LEU A 147 2.61 8.99 -1.13
CA LEU A 147 2.38 9.36 0.26
C LEU A 147 1.61 8.27 0.99
N GLY A 148 1.78 8.22 2.31
CA GLY A 148 1.02 7.30 3.14
C GLY A 148 -0.42 7.73 3.37
N GLN A 149 -1.19 6.82 3.96
CA GLN A 149 -2.63 6.97 4.23
C GLN A 149 -3.02 8.20 5.07
N THR A 150 -2.09 8.78 5.83
CA THR A 150 -2.29 9.99 6.63
C THR A 150 -1.75 11.26 5.98
N GLU A 151 -0.87 11.15 4.98
CA GLU A 151 -0.23 12.29 4.34
C GLU A 151 -0.94 12.64 3.03
N ALA A 152 -1.33 11.63 2.25
CA ALA A 152 -2.03 11.83 0.97
C ALA A 152 -3.31 12.68 1.10
N PRO A 153 -4.15 12.53 2.14
CA PRO A 153 -5.34 13.37 2.31
C PRO A 153 -5.03 14.85 2.58
N LEU A 154 -3.80 15.21 2.95
CA LEU A 154 -3.42 16.61 3.16
C LEU A 154 -3.59 17.45 1.89
N VAL A 155 -3.42 16.84 0.71
CA VAL A 155 -3.59 17.52 -0.59
C VAL A 155 -5.03 17.99 -0.84
N ILE A 156 -6.00 17.43 -0.09
CA ILE A 156 -7.41 17.76 -0.17
C ILE A 156 -7.99 18.18 1.19
N ARG A 157 -7.14 18.48 2.18
CA ARG A 157 -7.55 18.80 3.56
C ARG A 157 -8.68 19.83 3.65
N PRO A 158 -8.70 20.94 2.88
CA PRO A 158 -9.80 21.91 2.93
C PRO A 158 -11.17 21.32 2.57
N TYR A 159 -11.20 20.28 1.74
CA TYR A 159 -12.43 19.66 1.23
C TYR A 159 -12.91 18.50 2.11
N MET A 160 -12.03 17.91 2.93
CA MET A 160 -12.31 16.74 3.77
C MET A 160 -13.61 16.82 4.58
N PRO A 161 -13.96 17.95 5.24
CA PRO A 161 -15.22 18.04 6.00
C PRO A 161 -16.47 17.91 5.12
N ARG A 162 -16.39 18.31 3.84
CA ARG A 162 -17.53 18.42 2.90
C ARG A 162 -17.66 17.25 1.93
N LEU A 163 -16.69 16.33 1.91
CA LEU A 163 -16.74 15.14 1.06
C LEU A 163 -18.03 14.33 1.30
N THR A 164 -18.61 13.76 0.26
CA THR A 164 -19.68 12.77 0.42
C THR A 164 -19.17 11.56 1.22
N LYS A 165 -20.09 10.67 1.63
CA LYS A 165 -19.68 9.43 2.30
C LYS A 165 -18.86 8.51 1.37
N SER A 166 -19.20 8.47 0.08
CA SER A 166 -18.48 7.67 -0.90
C SER A 166 -17.09 8.26 -1.19
N GLU A 167 -16.96 9.58 -1.30
CA GLU A 167 -15.66 10.24 -1.45
C GLU A 167 -14.76 10.01 -0.22
N LEU A 168 -15.29 10.18 0.99
CA LEU A 168 -14.53 9.90 2.21
C LEU A 168 -14.11 8.43 2.28
N PHE A 169 -15.00 7.51 1.90
CA PHE A 169 -14.67 6.09 1.81
C PHE A 169 -13.55 5.83 0.78
N ALA A 170 -13.58 6.48 -0.38
CA ALA A 170 -12.54 6.37 -1.40
C ALA A 170 -11.19 6.90 -0.94
N VAL A 171 -11.16 8.00 -0.18
CA VAL A 171 -9.92 8.52 0.45
C VAL A 171 -9.33 7.49 1.43
N MET A 172 -10.17 6.89 2.29
CA MET A 172 -9.73 5.84 3.22
C MET A 172 -9.21 4.61 2.49
N VAL A 173 -9.95 4.12 1.49
CA VAL A 173 -9.57 2.93 0.72
C VAL A 173 -8.31 3.18 -0.11
N GLY A 174 -8.15 4.37 -0.70
CA GLY A 174 -6.94 4.75 -1.42
C GLY A 174 -5.69 4.62 -0.57
N GLY A 175 -5.75 5.08 0.69
CA GLY A 175 -4.63 4.95 1.63
C GLY A 175 -4.36 3.51 2.07
N LEU A 176 -5.41 2.70 2.23
CA LEU A 176 -5.25 1.28 2.61
C LEU A 176 -4.82 0.40 1.44
N ALA A 177 -5.18 0.76 0.21
CA ALA A 177 -4.81 0.03 -0.99
C ALA A 177 -3.34 0.27 -1.40
N SER A 178 -2.70 1.32 -0.91
CA SER A 178 -1.32 1.68 -1.25
C SER A 178 -0.37 1.61 -0.05
N VAL A 179 0.90 1.85 -0.33
CA VAL A 179 1.96 2.07 0.66
C VAL A 179 2.59 3.44 0.40
N SER A 180 3.23 4.02 1.42
CA SER A 180 3.98 5.26 1.21
C SER A 180 5.26 4.99 0.42
N GLY A 181 5.76 6.01 -0.28
CA GLY A 181 7.06 5.95 -0.92
C GLY A 181 8.14 5.56 0.08
N SER A 182 8.17 6.17 1.27
CA SER A 182 9.14 5.85 2.32
C SER A 182 9.11 4.37 2.73
N THR A 183 7.94 3.80 3.00
CA THR A 183 7.80 2.39 3.44
C THR A 183 8.10 1.39 2.33
N LEU A 184 7.77 1.71 1.08
CA LEU A 184 8.12 0.92 -0.11
C LEU A 184 9.61 0.58 -0.14
N PHE A 185 10.45 1.57 0.15
CA PHE A 185 11.89 1.40 0.19
C PHE A 185 12.36 0.52 1.35
N GLY A 186 11.62 0.50 2.45
CA GLY A 186 11.84 -0.44 3.54
C GLY A 186 11.67 -1.89 3.08
N TYR A 187 10.62 -2.17 2.30
CA TYR A 187 10.40 -3.50 1.73
C TYR A 187 11.44 -3.85 0.67
N ALA A 188 11.84 -2.90 -0.17
CA ALA A 188 12.92 -3.13 -1.15
C ALA A 188 14.25 -3.47 -0.46
N ALA A 189 14.55 -2.84 0.68
CA ALA A 189 15.74 -3.13 1.47
C ALA A 189 15.70 -4.51 2.16
N LEU A 190 14.53 -5.15 2.27
CA LEU A 190 14.39 -6.57 2.66
C LEU A 190 14.70 -7.54 1.50
N GLY A 191 14.96 -7.02 0.29
CA GLY A 191 15.22 -7.83 -0.91
C GLY A 191 13.99 -8.05 -1.80
N VAL A 192 12.85 -7.46 -1.47
CA VAL A 192 11.64 -7.54 -2.29
C VAL A 192 11.88 -6.81 -3.63
N PRO A 193 11.52 -7.39 -4.79
CA PRO A 193 11.83 -6.78 -6.08
C PRO A 193 11.19 -5.38 -6.24
N LEU A 194 12.05 -4.35 -6.29
CA LEU A 194 11.64 -2.95 -6.38
C LEU A 194 10.74 -2.67 -7.61
N LYS A 195 10.98 -3.35 -8.73
CA LYS A 195 10.15 -3.26 -9.94
C LYS A 195 8.67 -3.61 -9.66
N PHE A 196 8.40 -4.63 -8.86
CA PHE A 196 7.04 -5.06 -8.52
C PHE A 196 6.41 -4.11 -7.51
N LEU A 197 7.17 -3.63 -6.53
CA LEU A 197 6.70 -2.64 -5.58
C LEU A 197 6.28 -1.32 -6.26
N LEU A 198 7.10 -0.80 -7.18
CA LEU A 198 6.80 0.41 -7.94
C LEU A 198 5.56 0.23 -8.82
N ALA A 199 5.45 -0.91 -9.51
CA ALA A 199 4.27 -1.22 -10.32
C ALA A 199 3.00 -1.33 -9.45
N ALA A 200 3.09 -1.99 -8.29
CA ALA A 200 1.99 -2.13 -7.33
C ALA A 200 1.50 -0.77 -6.81
N SER A 201 2.42 0.14 -6.46
CA SER A 201 2.05 1.48 -5.98
C SER A 201 1.28 2.29 -7.01
N VAL A 202 1.65 2.22 -8.29
CA VAL A 202 0.91 2.91 -9.35
C VAL A 202 -0.45 2.26 -9.58
N MET A 203 -0.51 0.93 -9.59
CA MET A 203 -1.76 0.18 -9.76
C MET A 203 -2.75 0.37 -8.60
N ALA A 204 -2.25 0.68 -7.40
CA ALA A 204 -3.07 0.90 -6.20
C ALA A 204 -4.06 2.07 -6.34
N ALA A 205 -3.72 3.13 -7.07
CA ALA A 205 -4.61 4.28 -7.25
C ALA A 205 -5.93 3.91 -7.96
N PRO A 206 -5.92 3.35 -9.19
CA PRO A 206 -7.15 2.85 -9.80
C PRO A 206 -7.74 1.65 -9.03
N ALA A 207 -6.93 0.76 -8.43
CA ALA A 207 -7.43 -0.37 -7.63
C ALA A 207 -8.34 0.10 -6.50
N GLY A 208 -7.84 1.07 -5.72
CA GLY A 208 -8.50 1.64 -4.58
C GLY A 208 -9.80 2.32 -4.99
N LEU A 209 -9.80 3.08 -6.09
CA LEU A 209 -11.00 3.72 -6.62
C LEU A 209 -12.05 2.70 -7.10
N ILE A 210 -11.63 1.63 -7.79
CA ILE A 210 -12.53 0.54 -8.22
C ILE A 210 -13.20 -0.07 -7.00
N MET A 211 -12.42 -0.52 -6.02
CA MET A 211 -12.97 -1.21 -4.86
C MET A 211 -13.78 -0.27 -3.95
N ALA A 212 -13.35 0.98 -3.80
CA ALA A 212 -14.09 1.99 -3.05
C ALA A 212 -15.48 2.22 -3.67
N LYS A 213 -15.54 2.51 -4.96
CA LYS A 213 -16.80 2.80 -5.66
C LYS A 213 -17.64 1.57 -5.94
N LEU A 214 -17.07 0.38 -5.87
CA LEU A 214 -17.81 -0.88 -5.90
C LEU A 214 -18.49 -1.16 -4.55
N LEU A 215 -17.75 -1.06 -3.43
CA LEU A 215 -18.29 -1.37 -2.09
C LEU A 215 -19.16 -0.25 -1.52
N PHE A 216 -18.87 1.01 -1.86
CA PHE A 216 -19.61 2.19 -1.43
C PHE A 216 -19.79 3.16 -2.61
N PRO A 217 -20.74 2.89 -3.52
CA PRO A 217 -20.97 3.73 -4.69
C PRO A 217 -21.42 5.14 -4.34
N GLU A 218 -21.18 6.08 -5.25
CA GLU A 218 -21.60 7.48 -5.10
C GLU A 218 -23.13 7.60 -5.27
N THR A 219 -23.81 8.11 -4.25
CA THR A 219 -25.26 8.36 -4.27
C THR A 219 -25.60 9.84 -4.04
N GLU A 220 -24.62 10.61 -3.61
CA GLU A 220 -24.73 12.04 -3.34
C GLU A 220 -24.10 12.81 -4.51
N LYS A 221 -24.33 14.13 -4.60
CA LYS A 221 -23.65 14.97 -5.60
C LYS A 221 -22.37 15.50 -4.96
N PRO A 222 -21.18 15.13 -5.45
CA PRO A 222 -19.93 15.75 -5.01
C PRO A 222 -20.00 17.26 -5.21
N GLU A 223 -19.52 18.03 -4.23
CA GLU A 223 -19.37 19.46 -4.40
C GLU A 223 -18.32 19.72 -5.49
N VAL A 224 -18.68 20.53 -6.51
CA VAL A 224 -17.73 20.93 -7.55
C VAL A 224 -16.80 21.96 -6.96
N HIS A 225 -15.70 21.50 -6.37
CA HIS A 225 -14.64 22.38 -5.94
C HIS A 225 -13.87 22.86 -7.18
N LYS A 226 -14.15 24.09 -7.62
CA LYS A 226 -13.15 24.82 -8.41
C LYS A 226 -11.92 24.92 -7.53
N ALA A 227 -10.76 24.48 -8.05
CA ALA A 227 -9.47 24.67 -7.40
C ALA A 227 -9.19 26.18 -7.29
N HIS A 228 -9.86 26.86 -6.35
CA HIS A 228 -9.45 28.18 -5.91
C HIS A 228 -8.31 27.96 -4.91
N GLU A 229 -7.16 28.53 -5.24
CA GLU A 229 -5.94 28.54 -4.44
C GLU A 229 -6.08 29.31 -3.11
N GLU A 230 -7.29 29.78 -2.76
CA GLU A 230 -7.51 30.81 -1.74
C GLU A 230 -8.08 30.32 -0.39
N ASP A 231 -8.39 29.02 -0.21
CA ASP A 231 -8.91 28.53 1.08
C ASP A 231 -7.85 27.91 2.02
N THR A 232 -6.56 27.96 1.67
CA THR A 232 -5.49 27.53 2.59
C THR A 232 -5.04 28.67 3.51
N LYS A 233 -5.91 29.11 4.42
CA LYS A 233 -5.51 29.86 5.63
C LYS A 233 -4.89 28.91 6.66
N ASP A 234 -3.80 28.26 6.29
CA ASP A 234 -2.91 27.53 7.22
C ASP A 234 -1.47 27.81 6.77
N ASP A 235 -1.12 29.11 6.73
CA ASP A 235 0.23 29.60 6.41
C ASP A 235 1.26 29.26 7.49
N ASP A 236 0.82 28.83 8.68
CA ASP A 236 1.68 28.60 9.84
C ASP A 236 2.50 27.29 9.81
N LYS A 237 2.37 26.47 8.75
CA LYS A 237 3.06 25.16 8.67
C LYS A 237 3.87 24.90 7.40
N LYS A 238 3.91 25.83 6.45
CA LYS A 238 4.77 25.64 5.27
C LYS A 238 6.24 25.81 5.70
N PRO A 239 7.15 24.93 5.25
CA PRO A 239 8.57 25.11 5.52
C PRO A 239 9.06 26.46 5.00
N ALA A 240 9.95 27.13 5.74
CA ALA A 240 10.45 28.45 5.35
C ALA A 240 11.34 28.40 4.10
N ASN A 241 12.08 27.30 3.93
CA ASN A 241 12.96 27.06 2.80
C ASN A 241 13.15 25.55 2.58
N VAL A 242 13.86 25.18 1.52
CA VAL A 242 14.12 23.77 1.17
C VAL A 242 14.87 23.00 2.26
N ILE A 243 15.72 23.68 3.05
CA ILE A 243 16.47 23.07 4.15
C ILE A 243 15.53 22.77 5.34
N ASP A 244 14.62 23.70 5.66
CA ASP A 244 13.55 23.47 6.64
C ASP A 244 12.65 22.29 6.20
N ALA A 245 12.30 22.22 4.92
CA ALA A 245 11.53 21.10 4.38
C ALA A 245 12.26 19.76 4.55
N ALA A 246 13.56 19.74 4.23
CA ALA A 246 14.41 18.56 4.40
C ALA A 246 14.50 18.14 5.87
N ALA A 247 14.71 19.07 6.78
CA ALA A 247 14.84 18.81 8.21
C ALA A 247 13.53 18.28 8.83
N ARG A 248 12.40 18.88 8.48
CA ARG A 248 11.07 18.39 8.89
C ARG A 248 10.79 16.99 8.34
N GLY A 249 11.05 16.77 7.05
CA GLY A 249 10.90 15.44 6.45
C GLY A 249 11.78 14.38 7.10
N ALA A 250 13.01 14.73 7.51
CA ALA A 250 13.86 13.83 8.28
C ALA A 250 13.30 13.52 9.68
N ALA A 251 12.76 14.52 10.39
CA ALA A 251 12.13 14.32 11.69
C ALA A 251 10.86 13.43 11.59
N ASP A 252 10.03 13.65 10.58
CA ASP A 252 8.86 12.82 10.30
C ASP A 252 9.29 11.38 9.96
N GLY A 253 10.34 11.24 9.13
CA GLY A 253 10.94 9.95 8.80
C GLY A 253 11.55 9.23 10.01
N LEU A 254 12.12 9.96 10.98
CA LEU A 254 12.63 9.38 12.23
C LEU A 254 11.48 8.83 13.09
N SER A 255 10.39 9.58 13.22
CA SER A 255 9.21 9.09 13.94
C SER A 255 8.66 7.83 13.29
N LEU A 256 8.55 7.82 11.95
CA LEU A 256 8.15 6.63 11.18
C LEU A 256 9.10 5.45 11.45
N ALA A 257 10.41 5.67 11.38
CA ALA A 257 11.42 4.64 11.61
C ALA A 257 11.34 4.03 13.02
N LEU A 258 11.17 4.86 14.05
CA LEU A 258 11.00 4.40 15.43
C LEU A 258 9.70 3.61 15.61
N ASN A 259 8.60 4.08 15.03
CA ASN A 259 7.32 3.39 15.09
C ASN A 259 7.40 2.02 14.40
N VAL A 260 8.02 1.93 13.21
CA VAL A 260 8.23 0.67 12.50
C VAL A 260 9.12 -0.28 13.31
N GLY A 261 10.24 0.21 13.85
CA GLY A 261 11.14 -0.59 14.68
C GLY A 261 10.46 -1.15 15.93
N ALA A 262 9.75 -0.30 16.67
CA ALA A 262 9.00 -0.70 17.87
C ALA A 262 7.88 -1.70 17.53
N MET A 263 7.14 -1.45 16.44
CA MET A 263 6.08 -2.33 15.96
C MET A 263 6.63 -3.71 15.58
N LEU A 264 7.73 -3.79 14.83
CA LEU A 264 8.33 -5.07 14.44
C LEU A 264 8.78 -5.88 15.65
N ILE A 265 9.45 -5.25 16.63
CA ILE A 265 9.85 -5.92 17.88
C ILE A 265 8.63 -6.51 18.58
N ALA A 266 7.59 -5.70 18.77
CA ALA A 266 6.39 -6.11 19.50
C ALA A 266 5.62 -7.22 18.77
N PHE A 267 5.36 -7.05 17.47
CA PHE A 267 4.51 -7.96 16.72
C PHE A 267 5.19 -9.30 16.42
N ILE A 268 6.50 -9.31 16.12
CA ILE A 268 7.24 -10.57 15.97
C ILE A 268 7.24 -11.35 17.28
N ALA A 269 7.44 -10.68 18.43
CA ALA A 269 7.37 -11.33 19.74
C ALA A 269 5.96 -11.86 20.05
N ILE A 270 4.90 -11.11 19.71
CA ILE A 270 3.51 -11.56 19.86
C ILE A 270 3.23 -12.78 18.99
N ILE A 271 3.68 -12.80 17.74
CA ILE A 271 3.53 -13.96 16.86
C ILE A 271 4.24 -15.18 17.45
N ALA A 272 5.47 -15.03 17.93
CA ALA A 272 6.21 -16.12 18.56
C ALA A 272 5.47 -16.68 19.79
N LEU A 273 4.91 -15.80 20.63
CA LEU A 273 4.07 -16.19 21.76
C LEU A 273 2.81 -16.94 21.31
N LEU A 274 2.08 -16.40 20.33
CA LEU A 274 0.87 -17.03 19.79
C LEU A 274 1.19 -18.39 19.16
N ASN A 275 2.31 -18.54 18.47
CA ASN A 275 2.77 -19.81 17.92
C ASN A 275 3.10 -20.82 19.02
N GLY A 276 3.72 -20.40 20.12
CA GLY A 276 3.93 -21.26 21.28
C GLY A 276 2.62 -21.77 21.88
N ILE A 277 1.60 -20.91 21.97
CA ILE A 277 0.27 -21.28 22.47
C ILE A 277 -0.44 -22.22 21.50
N VAL A 278 -0.48 -21.86 20.21
CA VAL A 278 -1.16 -22.63 19.16
C VAL A 278 -0.50 -23.99 18.97
N GLY A 279 0.82 -24.07 18.95
CA GLY A 279 1.55 -25.33 18.88
C GLY A 279 1.37 -26.20 20.12
N GLY A 280 1.32 -25.58 21.31
CA GLY A 280 1.00 -26.27 22.56
C GLY A 280 -0.40 -26.89 22.54
N ILE A 281 -1.41 -26.14 22.10
CA ILE A 281 -2.78 -26.64 21.94
C ILE A 281 -2.84 -27.71 20.85
N GLY A 282 -2.23 -27.45 19.69
CA GLY A 282 -2.17 -28.38 18.57
C GLY A 282 -1.52 -29.71 18.95
N GLY A 283 -0.46 -29.67 19.75
CA GLY A 283 0.21 -30.85 20.31
C GLY A 283 -0.71 -31.76 21.11
N LEU A 284 -1.70 -31.21 21.84
CA LEU A 284 -2.71 -32.01 22.55
C LEU A 284 -3.60 -32.83 21.60
N PHE A 285 -3.73 -32.40 20.35
CA PHE A 285 -4.51 -33.05 19.29
C PHE A 285 -3.62 -33.76 18.24
N GLY A 286 -2.32 -33.92 18.50
CA GLY A 286 -1.39 -34.58 17.58
C GLY A 286 -0.79 -33.70 16.48
N TYR A 287 -0.94 -32.37 16.58
CA TYR A 287 -0.40 -31.38 15.63
C TYR A 287 0.57 -30.39 16.32
N PRO A 288 1.75 -30.84 16.77
CA PRO A 288 2.70 -29.99 17.51
C PRO A 288 3.27 -28.83 16.68
N ASP A 289 3.32 -28.98 15.35
CA ASP A 289 3.85 -27.97 14.41
C ASP A 289 2.80 -26.91 14.01
N LEU A 290 1.62 -26.90 14.65
CA LEU A 290 0.58 -25.93 14.36
C LEU A 290 1.04 -24.52 14.73
N SER A 291 0.96 -23.59 13.78
CA SER A 291 1.29 -22.18 13.99
C SER A 291 0.15 -21.27 13.53
N LEU A 292 0.18 -20.01 13.99
CA LEU A 292 -0.74 -18.98 13.51
C LEU A 292 -0.63 -18.82 11.98
N GLN A 293 0.58 -18.82 11.44
CA GLN A 293 0.83 -18.73 10.00
C GLN A 293 0.18 -19.89 9.25
N LEU A 294 0.27 -21.12 9.76
CA LEU A 294 -0.33 -22.28 9.11
C LEU A 294 -1.86 -22.19 9.08
N ILE A 295 -2.47 -21.74 10.18
CA ILE A 295 -3.92 -21.50 10.26
C ILE A 295 -4.35 -20.45 9.22
N LEU A 296 -3.63 -19.32 9.16
CA LEU A 296 -3.90 -18.28 8.17
C LEU A 296 -3.67 -18.77 6.74
N GLY A 297 -2.63 -19.59 6.53
CA GLY A 297 -2.35 -20.26 5.27
C GLY A 297 -3.53 -21.06 4.77
N TYR A 298 -4.13 -21.91 5.62
CA TYR A 298 -5.32 -22.66 5.24
C TYR A 298 -6.54 -21.76 4.97
N ILE A 299 -6.77 -20.73 5.80
CA ILE A 299 -7.91 -19.80 5.63
C ILE A 299 -7.82 -19.03 4.31
N PHE A 300 -6.63 -18.53 3.95
CA PHE A 300 -6.43 -17.66 2.78
C PHE A 300 -5.96 -18.41 1.53
N SER A 301 -5.55 -19.68 1.62
CA SER A 301 -5.15 -20.49 0.46
C SER A 301 -6.21 -20.57 -0.67
N PRO A 302 -7.53 -20.66 -0.39
CA PRO A 302 -8.52 -20.66 -1.48
C PRO A 302 -8.51 -19.32 -2.23
N LEU A 303 -8.34 -18.21 -1.51
CA LEU A 303 -8.26 -16.88 -2.11
C LEU A 303 -6.97 -16.70 -2.91
N ALA A 304 -5.83 -17.13 -2.36
CA ALA A 304 -4.54 -17.11 -3.04
C ALA A 304 -4.56 -17.94 -4.34
N PHE A 305 -5.16 -19.14 -4.27
CA PHE A 305 -5.35 -19.98 -5.45
C PHE A 305 -6.24 -19.30 -6.49
N VAL A 306 -7.40 -18.78 -6.09
CA VAL A 306 -8.34 -18.13 -7.02
C VAL A 306 -7.70 -16.96 -7.77
N ILE A 307 -6.86 -16.16 -7.12
CA ILE A 307 -6.20 -15.03 -7.79
C ILE A 307 -5.07 -15.45 -8.75
N GLY A 308 -4.63 -16.72 -8.74
CA GLY A 308 -3.65 -17.25 -9.70
C GLY A 308 -2.45 -18.00 -9.13
N VAL A 309 -2.32 -18.16 -7.81
CA VAL A 309 -1.18 -18.85 -7.18
C VAL A 309 -1.33 -20.37 -7.34
N PRO A 310 -0.29 -21.11 -7.77
CA PRO A 310 -0.30 -22.58 -7.77
C PRO A 310 -0.73 -23.17 -6.43
N TRP A 311 -1.58 -24.21 -6.44
CA TRP A 311 -2.09 -24.80 -5.19
C TRP A 311 -0.98 -25.27 -4.24
N THR A 312 0.13 -25.77 -4.80
CA THR A 312 1.33 -26.18 -4.05
C THR A 312 2.02 -25.05 -3.29
N GLU A 313 1.80 -23.80 -3.70
CA GLU A 313 2.35 -22.58 -3.07
C GLU A 313 1.25 -21.76 -2.36
N ALA A 314 -0.03 -22.15 -2.50
CA ALA A 314 -1.18 -21.35 -2.07
C ALA A 314 -1.30 -21.24 -0.54
N ILE A 315 -0.88 -22.26 0.22
CA ILE A 315 -0.85 -22.20 1.68
C ILE A 315 0.18 -21.18 2.15
N THR A 316 1.39 -21.20 1.57
CA THR A 316 2.46 -20.25 1.87
C THR A 316 2.08 -18.83 1.44
N ALA A 317 1.49 -18.65 0.25
CA ALA A 317 0.99 -17.33 -0.15
C ALA A 317 -0.15 -16.85 0.76
N GLY A 318 -1.04 -17.77 1.16
CA GLY A 318 -2.15 -17.50 2.07
C GLY A 318 -1.69 -17.04 3.44
N SER A 319 -0.60 -17.59 3.99
CA SER A 319 -0.09 -17.18 5.30
C SER A 319 0.35 -15.72 5.29
N PHE A 320 1.11 -15.29 4.29
CA PHE A 320 1.56 -13.90 4.17
C PHE A 320 0.38 -12.93 3.95
N ILE A 321 -0.59 -13.29 3.10
CA ILE A 321 -1.81 -12.48 2.90
C ILE A 321 -2.56 -12.30 4.23
N GLY A 322 -2.70 -13.38 5.00
CA GLY A 322 -3.38 -13.37 6.29
C GLY A 322 -2.62 -12.57 7.36
N GLU A 323 -1.29 -12.75 7.45
CA GLU A 323 -0.42 -11.98 8.34
C GLU A 323 -0.54 -10.49 8.07
N LYS A 324 -0.49 -10.09 6.80
CA LYS A 324 -0.65 -8.69 6.42
C LYS A 324 -1.99 -8.12 6.85
N LEU A 325 -3.08 -8.88 6.71
CA LEU A 325 -4.41 -8.41 7.09
C LEU A 325 -4.57 -8.23 8.61
N ILE A 326 -4.11 -9.22 9.39
CA ILE A 326 -4.32 -9.24 10.85
C ILE A 326 -3.30 -8.34 11.57
N LEU A 327 -2.07 -8.32 11.08
CA LEU A 327 -0.96 -7.60 11.67
C LEU A 327 -0.67 -6.35 10.83
N ASN A 328 0.30 -6.44 9.94
CA ASN A 328 0.65 -5.41 8.98
C ASN A 328 1.57 -6.00 7.89
N GLU A 329 1.74 -5.25 6.82
CA GLU A 329 2.53 -5.62 5.66
C GLU A 329 4.05 -5.67 5.95
N PHE A 330 4.58 -4.88 6.91
CA PHE A 330 5.99 -4.97 7.29
C PHE A 330 6.35 -6.31 7.90
N VAL A 331 5.50 -6.84 8.79
CA VAL A 331 5.67 -8.17 9.36
C VAL A 331 5.59 -9.22 8.25
N ALA A 332 4.57 -9.14 7.39
CA ALA A 332 4.39 -10.09 6.31
C ALA A 332 5.55 -10.07 5.28
N PHE A 333 6.07 -8.89 4.91
CA PHE A 333 7.24 -8.77 4.04
C PHE A 333 8.52 -9.32 4.70
N THR A 334 8.65 -9.16 6.02
CA THR A 334 9.79 -9.71 6.77
C THR A 334 9.76 -11.24 6.77
N ASP A 335 8.59 -11.86 6.92
CA ASP A 335 8.44 -13.32 6.86
C ASP A 335 8.50 -13.84 5.40
N PHE A 336 8.03 -13.06 4.43
CA PHE A 336 8.08 -13.40 3.01
C PHE A 336 9.50 -13.40 2.44
N ALA A 337 10.35 -12.42 2.79
CA ALA A 337 11.64 -12.22 2.15
C ALA A 337 12.56 -13.46 2.15
N PRO A 338 12.70 -14.23 3.25
CA PRO A 338 13.48 -15.47 3.28
C PRO A 338 12.91 -16.60 2.39
N HIS A 339 11.63 -16.54 2.02
CA HIS A 339 10.93 -17.59 1.27
C HIS A 339 10.94 -17.38 -0.24
N MET A 340 11.27 -16.18 -0.72
CA MET A 340 11.23 -15.83 -2.16
C MET A 340 12.02 -16.81 -3.05
N GLY A 341 13.19 -17.28 -2.59
CA GLY A 341 14.02 -18.24 -3.35
C GLY A 341 13.44 -19.66 -3.47
N LYS A 342 12.36 -19.97 -2.74
CA LYS A 342 11.67 -21.26 -2.76
C LYS A 342 10.36 -21.23 -3.55
N LEU A 343 9.94 -20.05 -4.01
CA LEU A 343 8.68 -19.82 -4.71
C LEU A 343 8.95 -19.54 -6.19
N SER A 344 7.97 -19.83 -7.04
CA SER A 344 8.00 -19.41 -8.43
C SER A 344 8.09 -17.87 -8.56
N GLU A 345 8.68 -17.38 -9.66
CA GLU A 345 8.75 -15.92 -9.93
C GLU A 345 7.35 -15.30 -9.97
N LYS A 346 6.39 -15.99 -10.59
CA LYS A 346 4.99 -15.60 -10.60
C LYS A 346 4.42 -15.44 -9.19
N THR A 347 4.59 -16.43 -8.32
CA THR A 347 4.07 -16.35 -6.95
C THR A 347 4.77 -15.27 -6.13
N THR A 348 6.08 -15.08 -6.32
CA THR A 348 6.84 -13.99 -5.71
C THR A 348 6.30 -12.63 -6.14
N ALA A 349 6.01 -12.44 -7.43
CA ALA A 349 5.36 -11.23 -7.93
C ALA A 349 3.98 -11.05 -7.31
N MET A 350 3.11 -12.07 -7.37
CA MET A 350 1.75 -11.99 -6.85
C MET A 350 1.69 -11.68 -5.36
N ILE A 351 2.52 -12.33 -4.54
CA ILE A 351 2.61 -12.02 -3.10
C ILE A 351 3.07 -10.58 -2.91
N THR A 352 4.08 -10.12 -3.65
CA THR A 352 4.54 -8.72 -3.58
C THR A 352 3.38 -7.74 -3.83
N PHE A 353 2.57 -7.94 -4.87
CA PHE A 353 1.41 -7.09 -5.16
C PHE A 353 0.30 -7.21 -4.10
N ALA A 354 0.06 -8.41 -3.56
CA ALA A 354 -0.97 -8.66 -2.55
C ALA A 354 -0.61 -8.04 -1.17
N LEU A 355 0.69 -7.99 -0.85
CA LEU A 355 1.20 -7.41 0.39
C LEU A 355 1.41 -5.90 0.29
N CYS A 356 1.61 -5.33 -0.91
CA CYS A 356 1.86 -3.91 -1.13
C CYS A 356 0.61 -3.03 -0.90
N GLY A 357 0.17 -2.92 0.36
CA GLY A 357 -0.88 -2.00 0.79
C GLY A 357 -1.04 -1.97 2.31
N PHE A 358 -1.42 -0.83 2.88
CA PHE A 358 -1.65 -0.65 4.32
C PHE A 358 -2.96 -1.26 4.85
N ALA A 359 -3.70 -2.04 4.06
CA ALA A 359 -4.95 -2.66 4.47
C ALA A 359 -4.73 -3.75 5.53
N ASN A 360 -4.81 -3.33 6.80
CA ASN A 360 -4.69 -4.17 7.99
C ASN A 360 -5.53 -3.59 9.15
N LEU A 361 -5.73 -4.37 10.22
CA LEU A 361 -6.56 -3.95 11.37
C LEU A 361 -6.02 -2.70 12.08
N SER A 362 -4.70 -2.56 12.20
CA SER A 362 -4.07 -1.44 12.91
C SER A 362 -4.23 -0.10 12.17
N SER A 363 -4.28 -0.13 10.84
CA SER A 363 -4.43 1.05 9.99
C SER A 363 -5.75 1.80 10.20
N VAL A 364 -6.80 1.16 10.70
CA VAL A 364 -8.05 1.86 11.05
C VAL A 364 -7.83 2.87 12.18
N ALA A 365 -7.00 2.51 13.17
CA ALA A 365 -6.65 3.44 14.24
C ALA A 365 -5.80 4.61 13.70
N ILE A 366 -4.89 4.33 12.76
CA ILE A 366 -4.07 5.34 12.09
C ILE A 366 -4.95 6.31 11.28
N LEU A 367 -5.91 5.80 10.50
CA LEU A 367 -6.88 6.62 9.78
C LEU A 367 -7.75 7.45 10.74
N LEU A 368 -8.22 6.87 11.85
CA LEU A 368 -8.99 7.60 12.86
C LEU A 368 -8.19 8.74 13.51
N GLY A 369 -6.90 8.54 13.76
CA GLY A 369 -6.00 9.58 14.26
C GLY A 369 -5.72 10.65 13.21
N GLY A 370 -5.27 10.24 12.02
CA GLY A 370 -4.86 11.14 10.94
C GLY A 370 -6.05 11.87 10.30
N LEU A 371 -6.95 11.15 9.64
CA LEU A 371 -8.12 11.74 8.99
C LEU A 371 -9.07 12.37 10.00
N GLY A 372 -9.27 11.73 11.16
CA GLY A 372 -10.12 12.27 12.21
C GLY A 372 -9.55 13.54 12.85
N GLY A 373 -8.23 13.72 12.85
CA GLY A 373 -7.58 14.98 13.23
C GLY A 373 -7.78 16.09 12.17
N MET A 374 -7.79 15.73 10.88
CA MET A 374 -8.03 16.69 9.78
C MET A 374 -9.48 17.14 9.66
N ALA A 375 -10.43 16.22 9.88
CA ALA A 375 -11.86 16.49 9.84
C ALA A 375 -12.56 15.91 11.08
N PRO A 376 -12.47 16.57 12.24
CA PRO A 376 -13.04 16.08 13.51
C PRO A 376 -14.54 15.76 13.43
N THR A 377 -15.30 16.53 12.66
CA THR A 377 -16.74 16.33 12.42
C THR A 377 -17.06 15.03 11.68
N ARG A 378 -16.08 14.44 10.98
CA ARG A 378 -16.22 13.21 10.18
C ARG A 378 -15.64 11.98 10.88
N ARG A 379 -15.10 12.12 12.09
CA ARG A 379 -14.48 11.02 12.85
C ARG A 379 -15.43 9.83 13.06
N SER A 380 -16.73 10.09 13.26
CA SER A 380 -17.74 9.03 13.38
C SER A 380 -17.92 8.21 12.09
N ASP A 381 -17.89 8.88 10.93
CA ASP A 381 -17.99 8.19 9.63
C ASP A 381 -16.76 7.32 9.39
N ILE A 382 -15.55 7.85 9.66
CA ILE A 382 -14.28 7.13 9.52
C ILE A 382 -14.31 5.85 10.38
N ALA A 383 -14.81 5.93 11.62
CA ALA A 383 -14.91 4.77 12.50
C ALA A 383 -15.85 3.69 11.93
N LYS A 384 -17.03 4.09 11.43
CA LYS A 384 -18.01 3.17 10.85
C LYS A 384 -17.50 2.51 9.57
N PHE A 385 -16.68 3.20 8.81
CA PHE A 385 -16.13 2.69 7.55
C PHE A 385 -14.90 1.81 7.72
N GLY A 386 -14.20 1.88 8.86
CA GLY A 386 -12.88 1.28 9.05
C GLY A 386 -12.75 -0.18 8.61
N LEU A 387 -13.62 -1.08 9.08
CA LEU A 387 -13.53 -2.49 8.71
C LEU A 387 -13.83 -2.70 7.21
N LYS A 388 -14.83 -1.97 6.69
CA LYS A 388 -15.21 -2.08 5.28
C LYS A 388 -14.12 -1.52 4.35
N SER A 389 -13.40 -0.49 4.78
CA SER A 389 -12.28 0.07 4.01
C SER A 389 -11.07 -0.86 4.00
N ILE A 390 -10.80 -1.62 5.07
CA ILE A 390 -9.78 -2.68 5.07
C ILE A 390 -10.12 -3.75 4.03
N ILE A 391 -11.37 -4.21 4.00
CA ILE A 391 -11.81 -5.20 3.02
C ILE A 391 -11.61 -4.65 1.59
N ALA A 392 -12.05 -3.42 1.33
CA ALA A 392 -11.88 -2.79 0.02
C ALA A 392 -10.39 -2.65 -0.37
N GLY A 393 -9.52 -2.20 0.54
CA GLY A 393 -8.08 -2.09 0.29
C GLY A 393 -7.41 -3.45 0.05
N THR A 394 -7.80 -4.47 0.81
CA THR A 394 -7.31 -5.85 0.62
C THR A 394 -7.71 -6.40 -0.74
N LEU A 395 -8.97 -6.25 -1.12
CA LEU A 395 -9.46 -6.65 -2.44
C LEU A 395 -8.76 -5.86 -3.56
N ALA A 396 -8.39 -4.59 -3.32
CA ALA A 396 -7.63 -3.79 -4.28
C ALA A 396 -6.20 -4.30 -4.49
N ASN A 397 -5.52 -4.74 -3.42
CA ASN A 397 -4.21 -5.39 -3.53
C ASN A 397 -4.31 -6.74 -4.25
N LEU A 398 -5.31 -7.55 -3.90
CA LEU A 398 -5.55 -8.85 -4.54
C LEU A 398 -5.95 -8.72 -6.02
N LEU A 399 -6.69 -7.67 -6.38
CA LEU A 399 -7.01 -7.34 -7.77
C LEU A 399 -5.72 -7.06 -8.56
N SER A 400 -4.84 -6.23 -8.02
CA SER A 400 -3.54 -5.93 -8.63
C SER A 400 -2.65 -7.18 -8.72
N ALA A 401 -2.68 -8.06 -7.71
CA ALA A 401 -1.95 -9.33 -7.71
C ALA A 401 -2.46 -10.32 -8.77
N ALA A 402 -3.79 -10.41 -8.95
CA ALA A 402 -4.39 -11.23 -10.00
C ALA A 402 -3.96 -10.76 -11.40
N ILE A 403 -3.92 -9.44 -11.61
CA ILE A 403 -3.43 -8.84 -12.86
C ILE A 403 -1.94 -9.12 -13.06
N ALA A 404 -1.12 -8.97 -12.02
CA ALA A 404 0.31 -9.26 -12.10
C ALA A 404 0.57 -10.72 -12.50
N GLY A 405 -0.16 -11.68 -11.91
CA GLY A 405 -0.05 -13.11 -12.23
C GLY A 405 -0.52 -13.50 -13.65
N MET A 406 -1.11 -12.57 -14.41
CA MET A 406 -1.43 -12.80 -15.83
C MET A 406 -0.24 -12.56 -16.74
N PHE A 407 0.67 -11.67 -16.34
CA PHE A 407 1.76 -11.10 -17.14
C PHE A 407 3.16 -11.45 -16.61
N VAL A 408 3.22 -12.31 -15.60
CA VAL A 408 4.41 -12.95 -15.03
C VAL A 408 4.14 -14.44 -14.98
#